data_AF-A0A7V7WLE8-F1
#
_entry.id   AF-A0A7V7WLE8-F1
#
_cell.length_a   1.000
_cell.length_b   1.000
_cell.length_c   1.000
_cell.angle_alpha   90.00
_cell.angle_beta   90.00
_cell.angle_gamma   90.00
#
_symmetry.space_group_name_H-M   'P 1'
#
loop_
_entity.id
_entity.type
_entity.pdbx_description
1 polymer ?
#
loop_
_entity_poly.entity_id
_entity_poly.type
_entity_poly.pdbx_seq_one_letter_code
_entity_poly.pdbx_strand_id
1 'polypeptide(L)'
;MNQAPRLFKFAGGVHPPEHKADSARLSIVQPPLPPRLFVPLHQHIGNHARPVVQAGDTVRAGQVIGEAQGRISVAVHAPCSGTVRGVAPALMPHP
;
A
#
# COMPACT_ATOMS: atom_id res chain seq x y z
N MET A 1 -29.47 -31.61 -21.68
CA MET A 1 -30.41 -30.58 -21.19
C MET A 1 -29.69 -29.72 -20.16
N ASN A 2 -29.28 -28.53 -20.57
CA ASN A 2 -28.64 -27.51 -19.72
C ASN A 2 -29.65 -26.98 -18.71
N GLN A 3 -29.34 -27.03 -17.42
CA GLN A 3 -30.00 -26.20 -16.42
C GLN A 3 -29.21 -24.88 -16.33
N ALA A 4 -29.86 -23.77 -16.66
CA ALA A 4 -29.27 -22.44 -16.59
C ALA A 4 -28.92 -22.07 -15.11
N PRO A 5 -27.81 -21.37 -14.85
CA PRO A 5 -27.46 -20.97 -13.50
C PRO A 5 -28.50 -20.01 -12.93
N ARG A 6 -28.91 -20.25 -11.68
CA ARG A 6 -29.93 -19.47 -10.97
C ARG A 6 -29.35 -18.08 -10.66
N LEU A 7 -29.78 -17.06 -11.40
CA LEU A 7 -29.40 -15.65 -11.19
C LEU A 7 -30.11 -15.12 -9.93
N PHE A 8 -29.34 -14.74 -8.90
CA PHE A 8 -29.90 -14.11 -7.70
C PHE A 8 -30.46 -12.71 -8.03
N LYS A 9 -31.55 -12.31 -7.36
CA LYS A 9 -32.26 -11.03 -7.61
C LYS A 9 -31.55 -9.78 -7.08
N PHE A 10 -30.43 -9.95 -6.37
CA PHE A 10 -29.56 -8.88 -5.85
C PHE A 10 -28.11 -9.22 -6.17
N ALA A 11 -27.24 -8.21 -6.27
CA ALA A 11 -25.81 -8.43 -6.48
C ALA A 11 -25.28 -9.31 -5.34
N GLY A 12 -24.77 -10.49 -5.69
CA GLY A 12 -24.42 -11.55 -4.75
C GLY A 12 -23.54 -11.08 -3.59
N GLY A 13 -23.90 -11.52 -2.40
CA GLY A 13 -23.08 -11.41 -1.20
C GLY A 13 -22.86 -12.81 -0.62
N VAL A 14 -21.65 -13.07 -0.13
CA VAL A 14 -21.35 -14.22 0.71
C VAL A 14 -21.18 -13.73 2.15
N HIS A 15 -21.47 -14.58 3.13
CA HIS A 15 -21.13 -14.33 4.53
C HIS A 15 -20.00 -15.29 4.92
N PRO A 16 -18.73 -14.91 4.70
CA PRO A 16 -17.60 -15.76 5.08
C PRO A 16 -17.59 -15.99 6.59
N PRO A 17 -17.03 -17.12 7.07
CA PRO A 17 -16.77 -17.33 8.49
C PRO A 17 -15.98 -16.16 9.11
N GLU A 18 -16.34 -15.76 10.33
CA GLU A 18 -15.82 -14.51 10.91
C GLU A 18 -14.43 -14.61 11.57
N HIS A 19 -13.93 -15.81 11.88
CA HIS A 19 -12.59 -16.05 12.44
C HIS A 19 -12.19 -15.21 13.69
N LYS A 20 -13.16 -14.63 14.42
CA LYS A 20 -12.92 -13.71 15.55
C LYS A 20 -12.10 -14.32 16.69
N ALA A 21 -12.14 -15.64 16.87
CA ALA A 21 -11.45 -16.32 17.96
C ALA A 21 -9.97 -16.64 17.67
N ASP A 22 -9.56 -16.63 16.39
CA ASP A 22 -8.30 -17.24 15.94
C ASP A 22 -7.06 -16.58 16.55
N SER A 23 -7.12 -15.26 16.76
CA SER A 23 -6.03 -14.49 17.38
C SER A 23 -6.38 -13.95 18.78
N ALA A 24 -7.57 -14.26 19.33
CA ALA A 24 -8.11 -13.59 20.51
C ALA A 24 -7.29 -13.80 21.80
N ARG A 25 -6.42 -14.84 21.82
CA ARG A 25 -5.57 -15.19 22.97
C ARG A 25 -4.08 -15.12 22.65
N LEU A 26 -3.71 -14.67 21.45
CA LEU A 26 -2.30 -14.53 21.08
C LEU A 26 -1.72 -13.28 21.73
N SER A 27 -0.45 -13.36 22.12
CA SER A 27 0.28 -12.20 22.64
C SER A 27 0.46 -11.15 21.54
N ILE A 28 0.44 -9.88 21.93
CA ILE A 28 0.83 -8.77 21.06
C ILE A 28 2.32 -8.91 20.78
N VAL A 29 2.69 -8.98 19.50
CA VAL A 29 4.08 -9.11 19.06
C VAL A 29 4.42 -8.04 18.04
N GLN A 30 5.68 -7.63 18.01
CA GLN A 30 6.19 -6.75 16.97
C GLN A 30 6.56 -7.61 15.75
N PRO A 31 5.96 -7.36 14.56
CA PRO A 31 6.35 -8.08 13.36
C PRO A 31 7.74 -7.64 12.90
N PRO A 32 8.51 -8.53 12.24
CA PRO A 32 9.78 -8.14 11.65
C PRO A 32 9.56 -7.11 10.53
N LEU A 33 10.50 -6.18 10.39
CA LEU A 33 10.52 -5.26 9.26
C LEU A 33 10.83 -6.05 7.97
N PRO A 34 10.04 -5.88 6.89
CA PRO A 34 10.35 -6.48 5.60
C PRO A 34 11.73 -6.03 5.09
N PRO A 35 12.52 -6.90 4.44
CA PRO A 35 13.84 -6.54 3.93
C PRO A 35 13.79 -5.53 2.78
N ARG A 36 12.61 -5.29 2.19
CA ARG A 36 12.37 -4.29 1.17
C ARG A 36 10.94 -3.77 1.25
N LEU A 37 10.80 -2.46 1.11
CA LEU A 37 9.52 -1.76 0.98
C LEU A 37 9.48 -1.06 -0.38
N PHE A 38 8.30 -1.04 -1.00
CA PHE A 38 8.00 -0.23 -2.17
C PHE A 38 7.04 0.86 -1.73
N VAL A 39 7.41 2.12 -1.95
CA VAL A 39 6.61 3.28 -1.55
C VAL A 39 6.08 3.97 -2.80
N PRO A 40 4.77 3.87 -3.09
CA PRO A 40 4.16 4.55 -4.23
C PRO A 40 4.20 6.06 -4.03
N LEU A 41 4.61 6.79 -5.07
CA LEU A 41 4.56 8.25 -5.07
C LEU A 41 3.18 8.80 -5.50
N HIS A 42 2.25 7.91 -5.85
CA HIS A 42 0.87 8.23 -6.21
C HIS A 42 -0.07 7.37 -5.36
N GLN A 43 -0.62 7.98 -4.31
CA GLN A 43 -1.52 7.33 -3.35
C GLN A 43 -2.81 8.14 -3.12
N HIS A 44 -3.04 9.16 -3.95
CA HIS A 44 -4.13 10.11 -3.79
C HIS A 44 -4.56 10.65 -5.16
N ILE A 45 -5.73 11.30 -5.23
CA ILE A 45 -6.31 11.82 -6.48
C ILE A 45 -5.49 12.92 -7.17
N GLY A 46 -4.65 13.62 -6.42
CA GLY A 46 -3.77 14.68 -6.93
C GLY A 46 -2.56 14.17 -7.72
N ASN A 47 -1.77 15.11 -8.25
CA ASN A 47 -0.54 14.82 -9.00
C ASN A 47 0.46 13.98 -8.18
N HIS A 48 1.12 13.04 -8.84
CA HIS A 48 2.23 12.26 -8.30
C HIS A 48 3.22 13.15 -7.52
N ALA A 49 3.64 12.72 -6.33
CA ALA A 49 4.71 13.41 -5.62
C ALA A 49 6.02 13.32 -6.41
N ARG A 50 6.76 14.43 -6.50
CA ARG A 50 8.06 14.49 -7.15
C ARG A 50 9.11 13.86 -6.23
N PRO A 51 9.78 12.76 -6.62
CA PRO A 51 10.82 12.18 -5.78
C PRO A 51 11.94 13.20 -5.52
N VAL A 52 12.40 13.27 -4.27
CA VAL A 52 13.51 14.14 -3.82
C VAL A 52 14.68 13.36 -3.24
N VAL A 53 14.70 12.07 -3.52
CA VAL A 53 15.78 11.14 -3.19
C VAL A 53 16.16 10.33 -4.42
N GLN A 54 17.35 9.76 -4.40
CA GLN A 54 17.90 8.93 -5.46
C GLN A 54 18.49 7.62 -4.91
N ALA A 55 18.82 6.69 -5.81
CA ALA A 55 19.45 5.43 -5.42
C ALA A 55 20.75 5.67 -4.62
N GLY A 56 20.91 4.98 -3.50
CA GLY A 56 22.06 5.11 -2.60
C GLY A 56 21.83 6.06 -1.42
N ASP A 57 20.82 6.93 -1.47
CA ASP A 57 20.54 7.84 -0.37
C ASP A 57 20.13 7.10 0.90
N THR A 58 20.61 7.56 2.04
CA THR A 58 20.13 7.10 3.36
C THR A 58 18.98 8.00 3.81
N VAL A 59 17.88 7.39 4.22
CA VAL A 59 16.68 8.08 4.71
C VAL A 59 16.36 7.67 6.14
N ARG A 60 15.75 8.58 6.90
CA ARG A 60 15.18 8.28 8.23
C ARG A 60 13.69 8.04 8.14
N ALA A 61 13.13 7.25 9.05
CA ALA A 61 11.68 7.12 9.19
C ALA A 61 11.02 8.51 9.33
N GLY A 62 9.98 8.77 8.55
CA GLY A 62 9.29 10.05 8.49
C GLY A 62 9.99 11.13 7.65
N GLN A 63 11.14 10.86 7.03
CA GLN A 63 11.78 11.81 6.12
C GLN A 63 10.98 11.95 4.82
N VAL A 64 10.82 13.17 4.31
CA VAL A 64 10.22 13.41 2.98
C VAL A 64 11.09 12.75 1.89
N ILE A 65 10.46 11.90 1.08
CA ILE A 65 11.09 11.23 -0.08
C ILE A 65 10.42 11.61 -1.40
N GLY A 66 9.23 12.20 -1.35
CA GLY A 66 8.57 12.85 -2.48
C GLY A 66 7.87 14.13 -2.05
N GLU A 67 8.11 15.22 -2.74
CA GLU A 67 7.47 16.51 -2.50
C GLU A 67 6.15 16.63 -3.28
N ALA A 68 5.18 17.32 -2.69
CA ALA A 68 3.95 17.68 -3.38
C ALA A 68 4.25 18.59 -4.59
N GLN A 69 3.54 18.41 -5.70
CA GLN A 69 3.69 19.27 -6.89
C GLN A 69 2.36 19.59 -7.58
N GLY A 70 2.20 20.84 -8.01
CA GLY A 70 0.98 21.32 -8.66
C GLY A 70 -0.15 21.67 -7.67
N ARG A 71 -1.39 21.76 -8.17
CA ARG A 71 -2.53 22.33 -7.41
C ARG A 71 -3.09 21.40 -6.33
N ILE A 72 -3.10 20.09 -6.58
CA ILE A 72 -3.61 19.07 -5.65
C ILE A 72 -2.55 17.99 -5.60
N SER A 73 -1.84 17.87 -4.47
CA SER A 73 -0.77 16.89 -4.25
C SER A 73 -0.40 16.87 -2.76
N VAL A 74 0.21 15.77 -2.29
CA VAL A 74 0.65 15.58 -0.91
C VAL A 74 2.07 15.01 -0.90
N ALA A 75 2.87 15.38 0.10
CA ALA A 75 4.21 14.83 0.28
C ALA A 75 4.17 13.36 0.72
N VAL A 76 5.14 12.58 0.25
CA VAL A 76 5.34 11.17 0.59
C VAL A 76 6.57 11.03 1.47
N HIS A 77 6.45 10.27 2.56
CA HIS A 77 7.49 10.12 3.57
C HIS A 77 8.00 8.67 3.64
N ALA A 78 9.25 8.49 4.04
CA ALA A 78 9.84 7.18 4.24
C ALA A 78 9.15 6.46 5.41
N PRO A 79 8.61 5.24 5.21
CA PRO A 79 7.93 4.48 6.25
C PRO A 79 8.90 3.92 7.30
N CYS A 80 10.17 3.75 6.95
CA CYS A 80 11.24 3.31 7.83
C CYS A 80 12.56 3.98 7.46
N SER A 81 13.54 3.90 8.36
CA SER A 81 14.92 4.27 8.05
C SER A 81 15.56 3.19 7.16
N GLY A 82 16.44 3.59 6.25
CA GLY A 82 17.12 2.65 5.36
C GLY A 82 17.82 3.33 4.19
N THR A 83 18.12 2.55 3.16
CA THR A 83 18.78 3.03 1.94
C THR A 83 17.85 2.93 0.74
N VAL A 84 17.72 4.00 -0.01
CA VAL A 84 16.92 4.05 -1.24
C VAL A 84 17.58 3.14 -2.28
N ARG A 85 16.89 2.08 -2.68
CA ARG A 85 17.41 1.16 -3.71
C ARG A 85 17.28 1.75 -5.12
N GLY A 86 16.27 2.57 -5.35
CA GLY A 86 16.03 3.22 -6.62
C GLY A 86 14.62 3.83 -6.69
N VAL A 87 14.43 4.70 -7.67
CA VAL A 87 13.16 5.35 -7.98
C VAL A 87 12.84 5.01 -9.43
N ALA A 88 11.80 4.23 -9.66
CA ALA A 88 11.45 3.72 -10.98
C ALA A 88 9.95 3.46 -11.11
N PRO A 89 9.39 3.45 -12.34
CA PRO A 89 8.05 2.94 -12.60
C PRO A 89 7.93 1.48 -12.13
N ALA A 90 6.80 1.13 -11.52
CA ALA A 90 6.49 -0.21 -11.05
C ALA A 90 5.01 -0.54 -11.28
N LEU A 91 4.71 -1.81 -11.51
CA LEU A 91 3.34 -2.30 -11.49
C LEU A 91 2.85 -2.30 -10.04
N MET A 92 1.86 -1.47 -9.74
CA MET A 92 1.21 -1.42 -8.44
C MET A 92 -0.20 -2.00 -8.54
N PRO A 93 -0.70 -2.71 -7.51
CA PRO A 93 -2.12 -3.04 -7.40
C PRO A 93 -2.98 -1.78 -7.46
N HIS A 94 -4.20 -1.93 -7.97
CA HIS A 94 -5.18 -0.93 -8.45
C HIS A 94 -5.01 0.54 -7.98
N PRO A 95 -5.12 1.53 -8.89
CA PRO A 95 -5.07 2.97 -8.60
C PRO A 95 -6.21 3.48 -7.69
#